data_AF-A0A8H4V0D8-F1
#
_entry.id   AF-A0A8H4V0D8-F1
#
_cell.length_a   1.000
_cell.length_b   1.000
_cell.length_c   1.000
_cell.angle_alpha   90.00
_cell.angle_beta   90.00
_cell.angle_gamma   90.00
#
_symmetry.space_group_name_H-M   'P 1'
#
loop_
_entity.id
_entity.type
_entity.pdbx_description
1 polymer ?
#
loop_
_entity_poly.entity_id
_entity_poly.type
_entity_poly.pdbx_seq_one_letter_code
_entity_poly.pdbx_strand_id
1 'polypeptide(L)'
;MSNVAWTRLVRFVAADGDGSVQYGEPIVEGPSTDIAKLARDGKLEVHVCSGEDVFSAKTTSEKRLVKKLLGPLRPEEVPIVRCIGLNYKSHILETGRPLPTCPTVFTKPGPSVADHEEDIPIPKLAQEQCDYEGELTILIGKDAKNVSEADALEYVAAYTAGNDISARDWQREPGKAGPVPQWTFSKSFDKYAPLGPCLVACHLLGDADNLPLKTVVNGE
;
A
#
# COMPACT_ATOMS: atom_id res chain seq x y z
N MET A 1 9.83 1.32 -21.37
CA MET A 1 8.88 2.47 -21.38
C MET A 1 8.19 2.49 -20.03
N SER A 2 7.96 3.66 -19.43
CA SER A 2 7.27 3.74 -18.13
C SER A 2 5.85 3.20 -18.24
N ASN A 3 5.40 2.41 -17.26
CA ASN A 3 4.03 1.88 -17.19
C ASN A 3 2.99 2.95 -16.80
N VAL A 4 3.44 4.14 -16.37
CA VAL A 4 2.59 5.27 -15.95
C VAL A 4 3.19 6.60 -16.41
N ALA A 5 2.36 7.64 -16.60
CA ALA A 5 2.79 8.94 -17.12
C ALA A 5 3.11 10.00 -16.04
N TRP A 6 2.76 9.74 -14.79
CA TRP A 6 2.99 10.59 -13.62
C TRP A 6 4.18 10.07 -12.79
N THR A 7 4.76 10.91 -11.94
CA THR A 7 5.82 10.50 -11.00
C THR A 7 5.28 10.16 -9.62
N ARG A 8 4.23 10.88 -9.20
CA ARG A 8 3.46 10.62 -7.97
C ARG A 8 1.98 10.73 -8.27
N LEU A 9 1.18 9.84 -7.71
CA LEU A 9 -0.28 9.87 -7.85
C LEU A 9 -0.95 9.75 -6.49
N VAL A 10 -1.91 10.62 -6.25
CA VAL A 10 -2.85 10.57 -5.12
C VAL A 10 -4.27 10.53 -5.63
N ARG A 11 -5.18 10.01 -4.80
CA ARG A 11 -6.61 10.18 -4.95
C ARG A 11 -7.09 11.20 -3.93
N PHE A 12 -7.96 12.13 -4.33
CA PHE A 12 -8.35 13.22 -3.44
C PHE A 12 -9.74 13.78 -3.74
N VAL A 13 -10.28 14.55 -2.81
CA VAL A 13 -11.44 15.44 -3.01
C VAL A 13 -10.95 16.89 -2.94
N ALA A 14 -11.30 17.71 -3.93
CA ALA A 14 -10.91 19.11 -4.00
C ALA A 14 -11.66 20.00 -2.97
N ALA A 15 -11.02 21.07 -2.52
CA ALA A 15 -11.62 22.05 -1.59
C ALA A 15 -12.71 22.92 -2.21
N ASP A 16 -12.58 23.18 -3.50
CA ASP A 16 -13.46 24.00 -4.32
C ASP A 16 -14.32 23.16 -5.29
N GLY A 17 -14.33 21.84 -5.12
CA GLY A 17 -15.09 20.90 -5.95
C GLY A 17 -16.48 20.55 -5.41
N ASP A 18 -17.20 19.72 -6.17
CA ASP A 18 -18.53 19.19 -5.85
C ASP A 18 -18.51 17.97 -4.91
N GLY A 19 -17.33 17.61 -4.41
CA GLY A 19 -17.11 16.39 -3.61
C GLY A 19 -16.75 15.16 -4.43
N SER A 20 -16.65 15.29 -5.77
CA SER A 20 -16.11 14.21 -6.61
C SER A 20 -14.67 13.86 -6.25
N VAL A 21 -14.38 12.58 -6.42
CA VAL A 21 -13.04 12.03 -6.21
C VAL A 21 -12.26 12.11 -7.51
N GLN A 22 -11.03 12.61 -7.44
CA GLN A 22 -10.16 12.84 -8.58
C GLN A 22 -8.77 12.26 -8.32
N TYR A 23 -8.01 12.06 -9.38
CA TYR A 23 -6.57 11.79 -9.30
C TYR A 23 -5.78 13.10 -9.38
N GLY A 24 -4.64 13.16 -8.70
CA GLY A 24 -3.75 14.31 -8.75
C GLY A 24 -2.29 13.91 -8.55
N GLU A 25 -1.38 14.71 -9.09
CA GLU A 25 0.04 14.63 -8.82
C GLU A 25 0.41 15.71 -7.80
N PRO A 26 0.89 15.34 -6.58
CA PRO A 26 1.17 16.30 -5.52
C PRO A 26 2.31 17.24 -5.88
N ILE A 27 2.10 18.53 -5.64
CA ILE A 27 3.11 19.57 -5.81
C ILE A 27 3.96 19.61 -4.54
N VAL A 28 5.16 19.04 -4.61
CA VAL A 28 6.06 18.88 -3.46
C VAL A 28 7.44 19.47 -3.71
N GLU A 29 8.08 19.97 -2.66
CA GLU A 29 9.41 20.59 -2.73
C GLU A 29 10.57 19.57 -2.71
N GLY A 30 10.28 18.27 -2.52
CA GLY A 30 11.30 17.23 -2.53
C GLY A 30 10.78 15.82 -2.23
N PRO A 31 11.68 14.81 -2.19
CA PRO A 31 11.30 13.41 -1.98
C PRO A 31 10.83 13.09 -0.56
N SER A 32 11.18 13.92 0.43
CA SER A 32 10.87 13.69 1.85
C SER A 32 9.63 14.48 2.34
N THR A 33 8.87 15.09 1.43
CA THR A 33 7.68 15.85 1.80
C THR A 33 6.57 14.93 2.31
N ASP A 34 6.12 15.14 3.55
CA ASP A 34 4.96 14.45 4.12
C ASP A 34 3.66 15.06 3.57
N ILE A 35 3.16 14.48 2.48
CA ILE A 35 1.94 14.92 1.83
C ILE A 35 0.68 14.72 2.71
N ALA A 36 0.68 13.73 3.61
CA ALA A 36 -0.45 13.48 4.50
C ALA A 36 -0.55 14.61 5.53
N LYS A 37 0.59 15.05 6.06
CA LYS A 37 0.65 16.24 6.92
C LYS A 37 0.21 17.49 6.17
N LEU A 38 0.67 17.71 4.93
CA LEU A 38 0.23 18.86 4.13
C LEU A 38 -1.28 18.85 3.90
N ALA A 39 -1.88 17.68 3.64
CA ALA A 39 -3.32 17.54 3.49
C ALA A 39 -4.07 17.88 4.78
N ARG A 40 -3.64 17.34 5.93
CA ARG A 40 -4.22 17.67 7.26
C ARG A 40 -4.12 19.15 7.61
N ASP A 41 -3.02 19.80 7.23
CA ASP A 41 -2.79 21.23 7.44
C ASP A 41 -3.57 22.11 6.43
N GLY A 42 -4.28 21.52 5.45
CA GLY A 42 -5.00 22.25 4.40
C GLY A 42 -4.09 22.97 3.40
N LYS A 43 -2.90 22.42 3.16
CA LYS A 43 -1.83 23.02 2.33
C LYS A 43 -1.41 22.17 1.14
N LEU A 44 -1.92 20.94 1.03
CA LEU A 44 -1.55 20.06 -0.09
C LEU A 44 -2.22 20.55 -1.37
N GLU A 45 -1.41 21.02 -2.32
CA GLU A 45 -1.83 21.29 -3.69
C GLU A 45 -1.43 20.14 -4.62
N VAL A 46 -2.24 19.91 -5.64
CA VAL A 46 -2.00 18.89 -6.66
C VAL A 46 -2.19 19.49 -8.04
N HIS A 47 -1.47 18.95 -9.03
CA HIS A 47 -1.87 19.02 -10.42
C HIS A 47 -2.94 17.96 -10.69
N VAL A 48 -4.13 18.35 -11.12
CA VAL A 48 -5.22 17.41 -11.43
C VAL A 48 -4.77 16.48 -12.55
N CYS A 49 -5.07 15.19 -12.41
CA CYS A 49 -4.83 14.20 -13.45
C CYS A 49 -6.13 13.91 -14.21
N SER A 50 -6.02 13.85 -15.53
CA SER A 50 -7.03 13.24 -16.41
C SER A 50 -6.85 11.72 -16.45
N GLY A 51 -7.83 10.97 -16.96
CA GLY A 51 -7.79 9.51 -17.03
C GLY A 51 -8.81 8.85 -16.10
N GLU A 52 -9.09 7.57 -16.32
CA GLU A 52 -10.13 6.83 -15.59
C GLU A 52 -9.57 6.00 -14.44
N ASP A 53 -8.29 5.63 -14.53
CA ASP A 53 -7.58 4.79 -13.57
C ASP A 53 -6.12 5.22 -13.39
N VAL A 54 -5.42 4.54 -12.48
CA VAL A 54 -4.01 4.83 -12.17
C VAL A 54 -3.06 4.65 -13.35
N PHE A 55 -3.39 3.80 -14.34
CA PHE A 55 -2.52 3.49 -15.48
C PHE A 55 -2.70 4.49 -16.63
N SER A 56 -3.92 4.94 -16.85
CA SER A 56 -4.30 5.94 -17.85
C SER A 56 -4.13 7.38 -17.37
N ALA A 57 -3.91 7.58 -16.07
CA ALA A 57 -3.79 8.90 -15.46
C ALA A 57 -2.67 9.74 -16.09
N LYS A 58 -2.97 11.00 -16.40
CA LYS A 58 -2.02 11.98 -16.94
C LYS A 58 -2.17 13.34 -16.29
N THR A 59 -1.06 13.85 -15.78
CA THR A 59 -0.96 15.15 -15.12
C THR A 59 -1.32 16.28 -16.07
N THR A 60 -2.19 17.17 -15.61
CA THR A 60 -2.61 18.37 -16.35
C THR A 60 -2.01 19.63 -15.72
N SER A 61 -2.20 20.78 -16.37
CA SER A 61 -1.79 22.06 -15.80
C SER A 61 -2.75 22.60 -14.72
N GLU A 62 -3.94 22.02 -14.58
CA GLU A 62 -4.93 22.45 -13.59
C GLU A 62 -4.42 22.17 -12.17
N LYS A 63 -4.49 23.18 -11.30
CA LYS A 63 -4.11 23.06 -9.90
C LYS A 63 -5.33 23.11 -9.00
N ARG A 64 -5.35 22.27 -7.97
CA ARG A 64 -6.42 22.27 -6.95
C ARG A 64 -5.83 22.07 -5.56
N LEU A 65 -6.49 22.66 -4.58
CA LEU A 65 -6.22 22.40 -3.16
C LEU A 65 -6.95 21.14 -2.72
N VAL A 66 -6.24 20.24 -2.04
CA VAL A 66 -6.80 19.01 -1.49
C VAL A 66 -7.59 19.32 -0.21
N LYS A 67 -8.87 18.94 -0.20
CA LYS A 67 -9.72 18.94 1.01
C LYS A 67 -9.58 17.66 1.81
N LYS A 68 -9.57 16.53 1.09
CA LYS A 68 -9.43 15.20 1.68
C LYS A 68 -8.49 14.39 0.81
N LEU A 69 -7.40 13.91 1.41
CA LEU A 69 -6.52 12.93 0.81
C LEU A 69 -7.10 11.54 1.01
N LEU A 70 -7.04 10.71 -0.02
CA LEU A 70 -7.47 9.32 -0.02
C LEU A 70 -6.28 8.43 -0.38
N GLY A 71 -6.38 7.16 -0.02
CA GLY A 71 -5.55 6.07 -0.47
C GLY A 71 -5.64 5.95 -1.99
N PRO A 72 -4.55 5.56 -2.66
CA PRO A 72 -4.44 5.72 -4.10
C PRO A 72 -5.23 4.66 -4.88
N LEU A 73 -5.70 3.59 -4.23
CA LEU A 73 -6.39 2.45 -4.84
C LEU A 73 -7.69 2.14 -4.11
N ARG A 74 -8.72 1.74 -4.85
CA ARG A 74 -10.02 1.30 -4.31
C ARG A 74 -10.03 -0.22 -4.18
N PRO A 75 -10.79 -0.80 -3.24
CA PRO A 75 -10.97 -2.25 -3.14
C PRO A 75 -11.36 -2.92 -4.47
N GLU A 76 -12.19 -2.26 -5.29
CA GLU A 76 -12.66 -2.78 -6.57
C GLU A 76 -11.58 -2.75 -7.68
N GLU A 77 -10.55 -1.92 -7.51
CA GLU A 77 -9.39 -1.83 -8.42
C GLU A 77 -8.30 -2.84 -8.07
N VAL A 78 -8.37 -3.43 -6.88
CA VAL A 78 -7.36 -4.36 -6.36
C VAL A 78 -7.98 -5.76 -6.28
N PRO A 79 -7.90 -6.57 -7.34
CA PRO A 79 -8.49 -7.91 -7.32
C PRO A 79 -7.82 -8.81 -6.26
N ILE A 80 -6.52 -8.59 -6.01
CA ILE A 80 -5.74 -9.39 -5.07
C ILE A 80 -4.52 -8.62 -4.57
N VAL A 81 -4.20 -8.76 -3.30
CA VAL A 81 -2.92 -8.39 -2.71
C VAL A 81 -2.12 -9.67 -2.49
N ARG A 82 -0.93 -9.77 -3.08
CA ARG A 82 -0.01 -10.90 -2.87
C ARG A 82 1.06 -10.48 -1.89
N CYS A 83 1.24 -11.26 -0.83
CA CYS A 83 2.13 -10.90 0.26
C CYS A 83 3.26 -11.92 0.41
N ILE A 84 4.42 -11.43 0.85
CA ILE A 84 5.61 -12.24 1.10
C ILE A 84 5.88 -12.27 2.61
N GLY A 85 5.79 -13.46 3.18
CA GLY A 85 6.12 -13.73 4.57
C GLY A 85 7.60 -13.86 4.81
N LEU A 86 8.05 -13.44 6.00
CA LEU A 86 9.41 -13.67 6.50
C LEU A 86 10.48 -13.10 5.55
N ASN A 87 10.31 -11.85 5.11
CA ASN A 87 11.19 -11.23 4.13
C ASN A 87 12.17 -10.18 4.71
N TYR A 88 12.02 -9.81 5.99
CA TYR A 88 13.00 -8.98 6.69
C TYR A 88 13.91 -9.86 7.54
N LYS A 89 15.20 -9.87 7.20
CA LYS A 89 16.21 -10.68 7.90
C LYS A 89 16.26 -10.37 9.40
N SER A 90 16.10 -9.11 9.79
CA SER A 90 15.97 -8.68 11.18
C SER A 90 14.77 -9.35 11.88
N HIS A 91 13.60 -9.32 11.25
CA HIS A 91 12.38 -9.93 11.78
C HIS A 91 12.47 -11.47 11.91
N ILE A 92 13.19 -12.14 11.01
CA ILE A 92 13.41 -13.60 11.08
C ILE A 92 14.33 -13.97 12.25
N LEU A 93 15.38 -13.18 12.48
CA LEU A 93 16.32 -13.40 13.58
C LEU A 93 15.66 -13.14 14.94
N GLU A 94 14.79 -12.13 15.04
CA GLU A 94 14.00 -11.85 16.25
C GLU A 94 13.02 -12.97 16.61
N THR A 95 12.45 -13.66 15.61
CA THR A 95 11.48 -14.74 15.83
C THR A 95 12.14 -16.13 16.00
N GLY A 96 13.47 -16.22 15.87
CA GLY A 96 14.25 -17.45 16.06
C GLY A 96 13.99 -18.54 15.01
N ARG A 97 13.41 -18.18 13.86
CA ARG A 97 13.05 -19.15 12.80
C ARG A 97 14.22 -19.36 11.83
N PRO A 98 14.41 -20.59 11.30
CA PRO A 98 15.37 -20.81 10.22
C PRO A 98 14.95 -20.01 8.98
N LEU A 99 15.93 -19.41 8.28
CA LEU A 99 15.69 -18.71 7.02
C LEU A 99 15.08 -19.70 6.02
N PRO A 100 13.87 -19.44 5.50
CA PRO A 100 13.26 -20.33 4.53
C PRO A 100 14.02 -20.23 3.20
N THR A 101 14.19 -21.36 2.50
CA THR A 101 14.84 -21.38 1.17
C THR A 101 13.96 -20.81 0.07
N CYS A 102 12.64 -20.73 0.31
CA CYS A 102 11.65 -20.14 -0.57
C CYS A 102 10.75 -19.21 0.24
N PRO A 103 10.29 -18.08 -0.32
CA PRO A 103 9.37 -17.18 0.36
C PRO A 103 8.05 -17.87 0.70
N THR A 104 7.48 -17.56 1.87
CA THR A 104 6.10 -17.95 2.18
C THR A 104 5.15 -16.97 1.52
N VAL A 105 4.22 -17.45 0.70
CA VAL A 105 3.27 -16.59 -0.03
C VAL A 105 1.86 -16.82 0.49
N PHE A 106 1.12 -15.73 0.63
CA PHE A 106 -0.31 -15.73 0.94
C PHE A 106 -0.95 -14.53 0.23
N THR A 107 -2.27 -14.44 0.34
CA THR A 107 -3.05 -13.43 -0.39
C THR A 107 -4.06 -12.77 0.52
N LYS A 108 -4.36 -11.50 0.26
CA LYS A 108 -5.51 -10.79 0.83
C LYS A 108 -6.45 -10.37 -0.30
N PRO A 109 -7.77 -10.50 -0.13
CA PRO A 109 -8.75 -10.17 -1.17
C PRO A 109 -8.97 -8.65 -1.26
N GLY A 110 -9.51 -8.16 -2.38
CA GLY A 110 -9.79 -6.73 -2.58
C GLY A 110 -10.50 -6.01 -1.42
N PRO A 111 -11.56 -6.59 -0.79
CA PRO A 111 -12.22 -5.98 0.37
C PRO A 111 -11.34 -5.74 1.60
N SER A 112 -10.18 -6.40 1.68
CA SER A 112 -9.20 -6.10 2.73
C SER A 112 -8.52 -4.74 2.52
N VAL A 113 -8.59 -4.13 1.33
CA VAL A 113 -7.97 -2.83 1.09
C VAL A 113 -8.69 -1.73 1.86
N ALA A 114 -7.93 -0.94 2.61
CA ALA A 114 -8.42 0.22 3.33
C ALA A 114 -7.92 1.54 2.71
N ASP A 115 -8.77 2.55 2.77
CA ASP A 115 -8.47 3.91 2.35
C ASP A 115 -7.50 4.59 3.34
N HIS A 116 -6.88 5.71 2.91
CA HIS A 116 -6.04 6.51 3.80
C HIS A 116 -6.87 7.10 4.94
N GLU A 117 -6.37 6.98 6.17
CA GLU A 117 -7.06 7.41 7.40
C GLU A 117 -8.45 6.77 7.59
N GLU A 118 -8.72 5.63 6.95
CA GLU A 118 -9.90 4.82 7.24
C GLU A 118 -9.71 4.02 8.53
N ASP A 119 -10.74 3.98 9.38
CA ASP A 119 -10.76 3.15 10.58
C ASP A 119 -10.70 1.66 10.21
N ILE A 120 -9.91 0.90 10.96
CA ILE A 120 -9.77 -0.55 10.74
C ILE A 120 -10.67 -1.31 11.73
N PRO A 121 -11.79 -1.90 11.27
CA PRO A 121 -12.62 -2.73 12.13
C PRO A 121 -11.88 -4.00 12.55
N ILE A 122 -11.64 -4.15 13.86
CA ILE A 122 -11.07 -5.38 14.43
C ILE A 122 -12.23 -6.27 14.89
N PRO A 123 -12.50 -7.40 14.21
CA PRO A 123 -13.60 -8.28 14.58
C PRO A 123 -13.34 -8.89 15.96
N LYS A 124 -14.40 -9.18 16.72
CA LYS A 124 -14.31 -9.69 18.11
C LYS A 124 -13.33 -10.86 18.27
N LEU A 125 -13.32 -11.77 17.29
CA LEU A 125 -12.43 -12.94 17.30
C LEU A 125 -10.94 -12.59 17.18
N ALA A 126 -10.59 -11.42 16.62
CA ALA A 126 -9.21 -10.99 16.37
C ALA A 126 -8.73 -9.89 17.32
N GLN A 127 -9.55 -9.49 18.31
CA GLN A 127 -9.22 -8.37 19.21
C GLN A 127 -8.09 -8.68 20.19
N GLU A 128 -7.83 -9.97 20.46
CA GLU A 128 -6.84 -10.39 21.45
C GLU A 128 -5.40 -10.09 21.00
N GLN A 129 -5.08 -10.38 19.73
CA GLN A 129 -3.72 -10.24 19.20
C GLN A 129 -3.72 -9.68 17.76
N CYS A 130 -4.40 -8.54 17.56
CA CYS A 130 -4.28 -7.78 16.33
C CYS A 130 -2.94 -7.02 16.29
N ASP A 131 -2.24 -7.09 15.17
CA ASP A 131 -0.90 -6.57 15.00
C ASP A 131 -0.72 -5.88 13.65
N TYR A 132 0.19 -4.91 13.59
CA TYR A 132 0.52 -4.13 12.40
C TYR A 132 1.84 -4.61 11.78
N GLU A 133 1.97 -4.48 10.48
CA GLU A 133 3.21 -4.78 9.74
C GLU A 133 3.35 -3.73 8.65
N GLY A 134 4.20 -2.72 8.86
CA GLY A 134 4.46 -1.71 7.82
C GLY A 134 5.27 -2.35 6.71
N GLU A 135 4.86 -2.15 5.46
CA GLU A 135 5.42 -2.85 4.30
C GLU A 135 5.59 -1.94 3.08
N LEU A 136 6.67 -2.15 2.33
CA LEU A 136 6.78 -1.63 0.96
C LEU A 136 5.85 -2.45 0.06
N THR A 137 4.91 -1.79 -0.60
CA THR A 137 3.93 -2.44 -1.48
C THR A 137 4.18 -2.05 -2.92
N ILE A 138 4.09 -3.04 -3.82
CA ILE A 138 4.39 -2.90 -5.24
C ILE A 138 3.08 -2.95 -6.03
N LEU A 139 2.86 -1.96 -6.91
CA LEU A 139 1.82 -1.99 -7.92
C LEU A 139 2.38 -2.58 -9.21
N ILE A 140 1.86 -3.74 -9.62
CA ILE A 140 2.19 -4.37 -10.91
C ILE A 140 1.48 -3.63 -12.04
N GLY A 141 2.21 -3.27 -13.09
CA GLY A 141 1.74 -2.46 -14.21
C GLY A 141 1.34 -3.20 -15.47
N LYS A 142 1.78 -4.46 -15.61
CA LYS A 142 1.48 -5.29 -16.79
C LYS A 142 1.44 -6.77 -16.42
N ASP A 143 0.71 -7.56 -17.19
CA ASP A 143 0.60 -9.00 -17.00
C ASP A 143 1.98 -9.67 -17.00
N ALA A 144 2.24 -10.49 -15.99
CA ALA A 144 3.54 -11.11 -15.74
C ALA A 144 3.41 -12.63 -15.59
N LYS A 145 4.31 -13.38 -16.23
CA LYS A 145 4.45 -14.84 -16.04
C LYS A 145 5.87 -15.27 -16.33
N ASN A 146 6.47 -16.06 -15.42
CA ASN A 146 7.84 -16.58 -15.56
C ASN A 146 8.87 -15.48 -15.89
N VAL A 147 8.72 -14.31 -15.26
CA VAL A 147 9.59 -13.16 -15.48
C VAL A 147 10.95 -13.43 -14.85
N SER A 148 12.03 -13.09 -15.55
CA SER A 148 13.38 -13.20 -15.01
C SER A 148 13.63 -12.09 -13.97
N GLU A 149 14.59 -12.31 -13.07
CA GLU A 149 14.96 -11.27 -12.09
C GLU A 149 15.41 -9.97 -12.77
N ALA A 150 16.19 -10.09 -13.86
CA ALA A 150 16.71 -8.94 -14.61
C ALA A 150 15.58 -8.10 -15.26
N ASP A 151 14.46 -8.73 -15.62
CA ASP A 151 13.33 -8.06 -16.29
C ASP A 151 12.25 -7.60 -15.29
N ALA A 152 12.37 -7.94 -14.00
CA ALA A 152 11.30 -7.80 -13.02
C ALA A 152 10.79 -6.36 -12.89
N LEU A 153 11.69 -5.37 -12.85
CA LEU A 153 11.33 -3.96 -12.69
C LEU A 153 10.53 -3.41 -13.87
N GLU A 154 10.63 -4.01 -15.07
CA GLU A 154 9.82 -3.58 -16.20
C GLU A 154 8.32 -3.82 -16.00
N TYR A 155 7.96 -4.69 -15.06
CA TYR A 155 6.57 -5.03 -14.72
C TYR A 155 6.03 -4.21 -13.56
N VAL A 156 6.88 -3.43 -12.88
CA VAL A 156 6.46 -2.58 -11.77
C VAL A 156 5.98 -1.23 -12.32
N ALA A 157 4.78 -0.82 -11.93
CA ALA A 157 4.27 0.52 -12.24
C ALA A 157 4.71 1.53 -11.18
N ALA A 158 4.51 1.19 -9.91
CA ALA A 158 4.72 2.11 -8.80
C ALA A 158 4.89 1.36 -7.47
N TYR A 159 5.25 2.12 -6.45
CA TYR A 159 5.37 1.69 -5.07
C TYR A 159 4.43 2.52 -4.19
N THR A 160 3.98 1.95 -3.08
CA THR A 160 3.23 2.63 -2.02
C THR A 160 3.60 2.03 -0.66
N ALA A 161 3.30 2.73 0.42
CA ALA A 161 3.32 2.09 1.74
C ALA A 161 2.05 1.25 1.91
N GLY A 162 2.18 0.13 2.62
CA GLY A 162 1.09 -0.74 3.03
C GLY A 162 1.21 -1.14 4.49
N ASN A 163 0.11 -1.64 5.06
CA ASN A 163 0.10 -2.26 6.39
C ASN A 163 -0.54 -3.66 6.31
N ASP A 164 0.23 -4.71 6.58
CA ASP A 164 -0.24 -6.10 6.57
C ASP A 164 -0.80 -6.52 7.95
N ILE A 165 -1.99 -6.00 8.26
CA ILE A 165 -2.64 -6.22 9.54
C ILE A 165 -2.93 -7.72 9.74
N SER A 166 -2.67 -8.20 10.95
CA SER A 166 -2.61 -9.62 11.29
C SER A 166 -3.25 -9.93 12.63
N ALA A 167 -4.17 -10.90 12.65
CA ALA A 167 -4.65 -11.54 13.88
C ALA A 167 -3.70 -12.70 14.26
N ARG A 168 -2.73 -12.45 15.15
CA ARG A 168 -1.61 -13.37 15.42
C ARG A 168 -2.02 -14.68 16.05
N ASP A 169 -3.06 -14.64 16.87
CA ASP A 169 -3.67 -15.80 17.48
C ASP A 169 -4.22 -16.77 16.41
N TRP A 170 -4.96 -16.24 15.42
CA TRP A 170 -5.44 -17.00 14.27
C TRP A 170 -4.34 -17.39 13.28
N GLN A 171 -3.16 -16.76 13.36
CA GLN A 171 -2.01 -17.08 12.52
C GLN A 171 -1.16 -18.22 13.13
N ARG A 172 -1.05 -18.30 14.46
CA ARG A 172 0.01 -19.06 15.14
C ARG A 172 -0.49 -20.06 16.16
N GLU A 173 -1.64 -19.82 16.80
CA GLU A 173 -2.12 -20.71 17.88
C GLU A 173 -2.67 -22.01 17.31
N PRO A 174 -2.14 -23.19 17.69
CA PRO A 174 -2.57 -24.47 17.11
C PRO A 174 -4.07 -24.74 17.29
N GLY A 175 -4.67 -24.28 18.39
CA GLY A 175 -6.10 -24.42 18.65
C GLY A 175 -7.01 -23.57 17.77
N LYS A 176 -6.48 -22.50 17.16
CA LYS A 176 -7.22 -21.59 16.26
C LYS A 176 -6.81 -21.80 14.79
N ALA A 177 -5.52 -21.79 14.51
CA ALA A 177 -4.93 -21.89 13.17
C ALA A 177 -4.97 -23.33 12.59
N GLY A 178 -5.22 -24.34 13.42
CA GLY A 178 -5.18 -25.74 13.03
C GLY A 178 -3.75 -26.30 12.89
N PRO A 179 -3.61 -27.56 12.45
CA PRO A 179 -2.31 -28.25 12.37
C PRO A 179 -1.39 -27.70 11.26
N VAL A 180 -1.97 -27.07 10.24
CA VAL A 180 -1.25 -26.44 9.14
C VAL A 180 -1.77 -25.00 9.01
N PRO A 181 -1.09 -24.01 9.62
CA PRO A 181 -1.56 -22.63 9.64
C PRO A 181 -1.74 -22.06 8.22
N GLN A 182 -2.89 -21.44 7.99
CA GLN A 182 -3.20 -20.71 6.75
C GLN A 182 -3.29 -19.22 7.05
N TRP A 183 -2.39 -18.42 6.49
CA TRP A 183 -2.27 -17.01 6.89
C TRP A 183 -3.34 -16.11 6.27
N THR A 184 -3.94 -16.53 5.15
CA THR A 184 -5.01 -15.79 4.48
C THR A 184 -6.12 -15.43 5.47
N PHE A 185 -6.64 -16.38 6.24
CA PHE A 185 -7.73 -16.10 7.20
C PHE A 185 -7.32 -15.05 8.24
N SER A 186 -6.17 -15.25 8.90
CA SER A 186 -5.68 -14.33 9.95
C SER A 186 -5.34 -12.93 9.46
N LYS A 187 -5.20 -12.74 8.15
CA LYS A 187 -4.75 -11.48 7.55
C LYS A 187 -5.80 -10.85 6.62
N SER A 188 -6.93 -11.47 6.33
CA SER A 188 -7.82 -11.03 5.25
C SER A 188 -9.16 -10.47 5.71
N PHE A 189 -9.29 -10.05 6.97
CA PHE A 189 -10.48 -9.33 7.41
C PHE A 189 -10.62 -8.01 6.63
N ASP A 190 -11.84 -7.49 6.58
CA ASP A 190 -12.12 -6.22 5.91
C ASP A 190 -11.17 -5.14 6.42
N LYS A 191 -10.61 -4.37 5.49
CA LYS A 191 -9.66 -3.26 5.78
C LYS A 191 -8.29 -3.67 6.34
N TYR A 192 -7.92 -4.95 6.38
CA TYR A 192 -6.61 -5.39 6.89
C TYR A 192 -5.40 -5.12 5.95
N ALA A 193 -5.61 -4.50 4.80
CA ALA A 193 -4.58 -4.01 3.88
C ALA A 193 -4.71 -2.50 3.61
N PRO A 194 -4.49 -1.61 4.60
CA PRO A 194 -4.37 -0.19 4.30
C PRO A 194 -3.24 0.07 3.31
N LEU A 195 -3.52 0.84 2.25
CA LEU A 195 -2.55 1.21 1.22
C LEU A 195 -2.53 2.73 1.05
N GLY A 196 -1.34 3.32 0.93
CA GLY A 196 -1.19 4.72 0.53
C GLY A 196 -0.28 5.54 1.43
N PRO A 197 -0.45 6.88 1.42
CA PRO A 197 -1.46 7.64 0.67
C PRO A 197 -1.13 7.90 -0.80
N CYS A 198 0.07 7.56 -1.28
CA CYS A 198 0.53 7.93 -2.62
C CYS A 198 1.22 6.76 -3.32
N LEU A 199 0.95 6.63 -4.62
CA LEU A 199 1.76 5.82 -5.51
C LEU A 199 2.93 6.64 -6.03
N VAL A 200 4.13 6.10 -5.96
CA VAL A 200 5.36 6.69 -6.49
C VAL A 200 5.86 5.82 -7.64
N ALA A 201 6.00 6.40 -8.82
CA ALA A 201 6.29 5.66 -10.03
C ALA A 201 7.65 4.94 -9.98
N CYS A 202 7.72 3.75 -10.58
CA CYS A 202 8.96 2.96 -10.60
C CYS A 202 10.10 3.68 -11.32
N HIS A 203 9.82 4.41 -12.40
CA HIS A 203 10.87 5.17 -13.10
C HIS A 203 11.46 6.32 -12.26
N LEU A 204 10.81 6.72 -11.17
CA LEU A 204 11.34 7.70 -10.21
C LEU A 204 12.15 7.03 -9.09
N LEU A 205 11.73 5.86 -8.60
CA LEU A 205 12.37 5.17 -7.47
C LEU A 205 13.32 4.02 -7.85
N GLY A 206 13.36 3.62 -9.12
CA GLY A 206 14.14 2.47 -9.56
C GLY A 206 13.69 1.16 -8.91
N ASP A 207 14.65 0.45 -8.32
CA ASP A 207 14.46 -0.80 -7.58
C ASP A 207 13.98 -0.58 -6.13
N ALA A 208 13.73 0.67 -5.74
CA ALA A 208 13.30 1.06 -4.40
C ALA A 208 14.28 0.60 -3.30
N ASP A 209 15.59 0.58 -3.61
CA ASP A 209 16.62 0.28 -2.63
C ASP A 209 16.78 1.40 -1.58
N ASN A 210 17.36 1.03 -0.44
CA ASN A 210 17.75 1.97 0.62
C ASN A 210 16.63 2.89 1.17
N LEU A 211 15.37 2.49 1.05
CA LEU A 211 14.24 3.23 1.62
C LEU A 211 14.08 2.92 3.11
N PRO A 212 14.02 3.94 3.99
CA PRO A 212 13.69 3.71 5.39
C PRO A 212 12.20 3.37 5.53
N LEU A 213 11.92 2.31 6.28
CA LEU A 213 10.57 1.91 6.65
C LEU A 213 10.37 2.11 8.15
N LYS A 214 9.30 2.81 8.52
CA LYS A 214 8.94 3.06 9.92
C LYS A 214 7.43 2.87 10.08
N THR A 215 7.05 2.11 11.11
CA THR A 215 5.68 2.10 11.62
C THR A 215 5.66 2.83 12.95
N VAL A 216 4.64 3.67 13.16
CA VAL A 216 4.48 4.47 14.38
C VAL A 216 3.09 4.18 14.96
N VAL A 217 3.02 3.90 16.25
CA VAL A 217 1.74 3.68 16.95
C VAL A 217 1.69 4.58 18.17
N ASN A 218 0.65 5.42 18.24
CA ASN A 218 0.47 6.40 19.32
C ASN A 218 1.68 7.34 19.53
N GLY A 219 2.48 7.57 18.49
CA GLY A 219 3.66 8.43 18.52
C GLY A 219 4.98 7.71 18.85
N GLU A 220 4.94 6.42 19.13
CA GLU A 220 6.11 5.55 19.38
C GLU A 220 6.59 4.91 18.07
#